data_AF-A0A9W8UKY2-F1
#
_entry.id   AF-A0A9W8UKY2-F1
#
_cell.length_a   1.000
_cell.length_b   1.000
_cell.length_c   1.000
_cell.angle_alpha   90.00
_cell.angle_beta   90.00
_cell.angle_gamma   90.00
#
_symmetry.space_group_name_H-M   'P 1'
#
loop_
_entity.id
_entity.type
_entity.pdbx_description
1 polymer ?
#
loop_
_entity_poly.entity_id
_entity_poly.type
_entity_poly.pdbx_seq_one_letter_code
_entity_poly.pdbx_strand_id
1 'polypeptide(L)'
;MMGFFEQLRKDEGETLPIGAAGFCWGGFTGHPSLLALPQDIEKIILPVSFAIGDKDNAISMKQAGTIASILEAKQGHAKGEVKIYENAGHGFCARADIKFKDVEKQATDAEDQCISWFNQHLKIKG
;
A
#
# COMPACT_ATOMS: atom_id res chain seq x y z
N MET A 1 19.61 7.46 -18.13
CA MET A 1 19.05 6.20 -17.61
C MET A 1 17.55 6.42 -17.50
N MET A 2 16.75 5.72 -18.30
CA MET A 2 15.28 5.84 -18.22
C MET A 2 14.80 5.22 -16.91
N GLY A 3 13.76 5.80 -16.31
CA GLY A 3 13.15 5.27 -15.08
C GLY A 3 12.39 3.97 -15.36
N PHE A 4 12.23 3.11 -14.35
CA PHE A 4 11.52 1.82 -14.47
C PHE A 4 10.15 1.96 -15.17
N PHE A 5 9.35 2.95 -14.78
CA PHE A 5 8.03 3.16 -15.38
C PHE A 5 8.06 3.68 -16.81
N GLU A 6 9.09 4.44 -17.22
CA GLU A 6 9.25 4.88 -18.61
C GLU A 6 9.54 3.67 -19.51
N GLN A 7 10.41 2.76 -19.04
CA GLN A 7 10.72 1.53 -19.74
C GLN A 7 9.50 0.61 -19.83
N LEU A 8 8.77 0.44 -18.72
CA LEU A 8 7.56 -0.38 -18.68
C LEU A 8 6.49 0.12 -19.67
N ARG A 9 6.27 1.44 -19.78
CA ARG A 9 5.34 2.02 -20.76
C ARG A 9 5.74 1.71 -22.20
N LYS A 10 7.03 1.74 -22.49
CA LYS A 10 7.56 1.51 -23.83
C LYS A 10 7.35 0.05 -24.28
N ASP A 11 7.52 -0.89 -23.36
CA ASP A 11 7.58 -2.31 -23.71
C ASP A 11 6.20 -3.02 -23.63
N GLU A 12 5.34 -2.64 -22.67
CA GLU A 12 4.08 -3.36 -22.39
C GLU A 12 2.80 -2.60 -22.81
N GLY A 13 2.92 -1.34 -23.22
CA GLY A 13 1.79 -0.57 -23.77
C GLY A 13 1.78 0.89 -23.31
N GLU A 14 1.96 1.80 -24.26
CA GLU A 14 2.14 3.25 -24.01
C GLU A 14 0.93 3.89 -23.28
N THR A 15 -0.26 3.37 -23.52
CA THR A 15 -1.54 3.93 -23.07
C THR A 15 -2.23 3.13 -21.96
N LEU A 16 -1.67 1.99 -21.54
CA LEU A 16 -2.29 1.14 -20.53
C LEU A 16 -2.10 1.71 -19.11
N PRO A 17 -3.08 1.52 -18.20
CA PRO A 17 -2.90 1.83 -16.78
C PRO A 17 -1.75 1.01 -16.19
N ILE A 18 -0.86 1.67 -15.46
CA ILE A 18 0.24 1.01 -14.72
C ILE A 18 -0.10 1.07 -13.24
N GLY A 19 -0.16 -0.11 -12.62
CA GLY A 19 -0.09 -0.25 -11.17
C GLY A 19 1.31 -0.69 -10.75
N ALA A 20 1.71 -0.28 -9.56
CA ALA A 20 2.85 -0.86 -8.87
C ALA A 20 2.35 -1.44 -7.56
N ALA A 21 2.84 -2.64 -7.23
CA ALA A 21 2.70 -3.36 -5.97
C ALA A 21 4.07 -3.38 -5.28
N GLY A 22 4.20 -3.02 -4.01
CA GLY A 22 5.47 -2.91 -3.32
C GLY A 22 5.34 -3.25 -1.85
N PHE A 23 5.62 -4.50 -1.51
CA PHE A 23 5.78 -4.90 -0.12
C PHE A 23 7.06 -4.24 0.41
N CYS A 24 6.90 -3.21 1.25
CA CYS A 24 7.88 -2.15 1.53
C CYS A 24 7.88 -0.98 0.51
N TRP A 25 8.91 -0.79 -0.33
CA TRP A 25 9.07 0.44 -1.13
C TRP A 25 8.51 0.33 -2.57
N GLY A 26 7.20 0.61 -2.76
CA GLY A 26 6.50 0.72 -4.05
C GLY A 26 4.96 0.66 -3.90
N GLY A 27 4.15 1.15 -4.86
CA GLY A 27 2.67 1.29 -4.74
C GLY A 27 1.95 0.05 -4.20
N PHE A 28 0.83 0.17 -3.47
CA PHE A 28 0.44 -0.78 -2.41
C PHE A 28 1.60 -1.07 -1.44
N THR A 29 1.58 -0.40 -0.28
CA THR A 29 2.61 -0.61 0.74
C THR A 29 2.02 -1.37 1.93
N GLY A 30 2.50 -2.59 2.11
CA GLY A 30 2.48 -3.23 3.42
C GLY A 30 3.66 -2.71 4.23
N HIS A 31 3.46 -2.40 5.51
CA HIS A 31 4.51 -2.04 6.48
C HIS A 31 5.51 -0.93 6.04
N PRO A 32 5.06 0.26 5.61
CA PRO A 32 5.97 1.32 5.19
C PRO A 32 6.89 1.78 6.33
N SER A 33 8.15 2.10 6.01
CA SER A 33 9.13 2.69 6.94
C SER A 33 9.68 4.00 6.36
N LEU A 34 10.24 4.85 7.24
CA LEU A 34 10.94 6.10 6.87
C LEU A 34 10.06 7.18 6.20
N LEU A 35 8.76 7.17 6.46
CA LEU A 35 7.87 8.25 6.02
C LEU A 35 8.08 9.51 6.87
N ALA A 36 8.29 10.65 6.22
CA ALA A 36 8.18 11.96 6.86
C ALA A 36 6.70 12.33 6.99
N LEU A 37 6.09 11.92 8.11
CA LEU A 37 4.68 12.17 8.38
C LEU A 37 4.47 13.58 9.00
N PRO A 38 3.43 14.33 8.56
CA PRO A 38 2.42 13.96 7.56
C PRO A 38 2.80 14.25 6.09
N GLN A 39 3.90 14.96 5.86
CA GLN A 39 4.20 15.64 4.58
C GLN A 39 4.25 14.69 3.38
N ASP A 40 4.74 13.47 3.56
CA ASP A 40 4.83 12.51 2.46
C ASP A 40 3.46 11.97 2.03
N ILE A 41 2.52 11.83 2.97
CA ILE A 41 1.15 11.38 2.66
C ILE A 41 0.36 12.51 2.00
N GLU A 42 0.57 13.74 2.44
CA GLU A 42 -0.07 14.92 1.85
C GLU A 42 0.27 15.06 0.36
N LYS A 43 1.51 14.77 -0.03
CA LYS A 43 2.00 14.82 -1.42
C LYS A 43 1.47 13.70 -2.32
N ILE A 44 0.80 12.68 -1.79
CA ILE A 44 0.24 11.59 -2.60
C ILE A 44 -0.91 12.14 -3.45
N ILE A 45 -0.75 12.09 -4.78
CA ILE A 45 -1.75 12.54 -5.76
C ILE A 45 -2.39 11.39 -6.55
N LEU A 46 -1.91 10.16 -6.33
CA LEU A 46 -2.40 8.93 -6.94
C LEU A 46 -3.11 8.06 -5.89
N PRO A 47 -4.02 7.17 -6.29
CA PRO A 47 -4.72 6.31 -5.33
C PRO A 47 -3.72 5.34 -4.70
N VAL A 48 -3.79 5.17 -3.38
CA VAL A 48 -2.89 4.31 -2.62
C VAL A 48 -3.66 3.52 -1.55
N SER A 49 -3.26 2.28 -1.33
CA SER A 49 -3.76 1.41 -0.27
C SER A 49 -2.63 1.04 0.68
N PHE A 50 -2.88 1.17 1.99
CA PHE A 50 -1.94 0.84 3.06
C PHE A 50 -2.46 -0.36 3.87
N ALA A 51 -1.57 -1.34 4.11
CA ALA A 51 -1.79 -2.44 5.04
C ALA A 51 -0.82 -2.29 6.22
N ILE A 52 -1.35 -2.01 7.41
CA ILE A 52 -0.56 -1.68 8.61
C ILE A 52 -0.93 -2.63 9.74
N GLY A 53 0.07 -3.21 10.40
CA GLY A 53 -0.15 -4.03 11.61
C GLY A 53 -0.26 -3.18 12.88
N ASP A 54 -1.11 -3.56 13.83
CA ASP A 54 -1.27 -2.81 15.08
C ASP A 54 -0.08 -2.95 16.05
N LYS A 55 0.80 -3.92 15.82
CA LYS A 55 2.08 -4.13 16.53
C LYS A 55 3.28 -3.68 15.68
N ASP A 56 3.06 -2.91 14.62
CA ASP A 56 4.13 -2.36 13.81
C ASP A 56 4.99 -1.40 14.66
N ASN A 57 6.31 -1.65 14.68
CA ASN A 57 7.27 -0.86 15.43
C ASN A 57 7.83 0.33 14.63
N ALA A 58 7.60 0.39 13.32
CA ALA A 58 7.95 1.50 12.44
C ALA A 58 6.82 2.53 12.32
N ILE A 59 5.56 2.07 12.30
CA ILE A 59 4.37 2.93 12.24
C ILE A 59 3.47 2.67 13.45
N SER A 60 3.47 3.62 14.39
CA SER A 60 2.55 3.57 15.53
C SER A 60 1.09 3.75 15.12
N MET A 61 0.15 3.27 15.93
CA MET A 61 -1.29 3.45 15.69
C MET A 61 -1.72 4.92 15.58
N LYS A 62 -1.02 5.84 16.28
CA LYS A 62 -1.26 7.28 16.14
C LYS A 62 -0.89 7.78 14.73
N GLN A 63 0.25 7.32 14.21
CA GLN A 63 0.68 7.63 12.86
C GLN A 63 -0.25 6.99 11.82
N ALA A 64 -0.65 5.74 12.01
CA ALA A 64 -1.62 5.07 11.16
C ALA A 64 -2.95 5.83 11.08
N GLY A 65 -3.46 6.32 12.22
CA GLY A 65 -4.64 7.19 12.27
C GLY A 65 -4.44 8.49 11.50
N THR A 66 -3.25 9.12 11.59
CA THR A 66 -2.93 10.32 10.82
C THR A 66 -2.93 10.03 9.31
N ILE A 67 -2.33 8.91 8.88
CA ILE A 67 -2.34 8.48 7.48
C ILE A 67 -3.79 8.29 7.00
N ALA A 68 -4.61 7.57 7.78
CA ALA A 68 -6.01 7.31 7.45
C ALA A 68 -6.79 8.61 7.27
N SER A 69 -6.69 9.55 8.21
CA SER A 69 -7.40 10.83 8.13
C SER A 69 -7.00 11.65 6.89
N ILE A 70 -5.71 11.65 6.51
CA ILE A 70 -5.25 12.38 5.32
C ILE A 70 -5.79 11.73 4.05
N LEU A 71 -5.75 10.39 3.95
CA LEU A 71 -6.24 9.68 2.76
C LEU A 71 -7.77 9.74 2.62
N GLU A 72 -8.52 9.69 3.73
CA GLU A 72 -9.97 9.86 3.74
C GLU A 72 -10.40 11.26 3.30
N ALA A 73 -9.60 12.29 3.62
CA ALA A 73 -9.85 13.66 3.18
C ALA A 73 -9.57 13.88 1.68
N LYS A 74 -8.82 12.99 1.01
CA LYS A 74 -8.54 13.11 -0.43
C LYS A 74 -9.78 12.74 -1.26
N GLN A 75 -9.97 13.47 -2.35
CA GLN A 75 -11.11 13.28 -3.26
C GLN A 75 -10.64 12.84 -4.66
N GLY A 76 -11.60 12.37 -5.45
CA GLY A 76 -11.37 11.96 -6.84
C GLY A 76 -10.35 10.83 -6.93
N HIS A 77 -9.43 10.94 -7.89
CA HIS A 77 -8.45 9.91 -8.18
C HIS A 77 -7.39 9.73 -7.08
N ALA A 78 -7.19 10.71 -6.19
CA ALA A 78 -6.21 10.61 -5.11
C ALA A 78 -6.76 9.92 -3.84
N LYS A 79 -8.02 9.48 -3.85
CA LYS A 79 -8.63 8.79 -2.72
C LYS A 79 -7.86 7.50 -2.43
N GLY A 80 -7.51 7.28 -1.17
CA GLY A 80 -6.79 6.10 -0.71
C GLY A 80 -7.53 5.34 0.38
N GLU A 81 -6.91 4.26 0.87
CA GLU A 81 -7.39 3.48 2.00
C GLU A 81 -6.26 3.10 2.97
N VAL A 82 -6.63 2.86 4.22
CA VAL A 82 -5.77 2.23 5.23
C VAL A 82 -6.55 1.08 5.86
N LYS A 83 -5.94 -0.11 5.93
CA LYS A 83 -6.46 -1.25 6.67
C LYS A 83 -5.51 -1.63 7.79
N ILE A 84 -6.06 -1.74 9.00
CA ILE A 84 -5.31 -2.16 10.19
C ILE A 84 -5.50 -3.66 10.40
N TYR A 85 -4.39 -4.37 10.59
CA TYR A 85 -4.34 -5.80 10.87
C TYR A 85 -4.01 -6.01 12.35
N GLU A 86 -4.93 -6.58 13.11
CA GLU A 86 -4.76 -6.83 14.54
C GLU A 86 -3.77 -7.97 14.79
N ASN A 87 -2.93 -7.83 15.81
CA ASN A 87 -1.84 -8.75 16.15
C ASN A 87 -0.86 -9.01 15.00
N ALA A 88 -0.64 -8.00 14.16
CA ALA A 88 0.32 -8.06 13.07
C ALA A 88 1.50 -7.13 13.36
N GLY A 89 2.71 -7.66 13.23
CA GLY A 89 3.94 -6.91 13.36
C GLY A 89 4.38 -6.26 12.05
N HIS A 90 5.52 -5.59 12.12
CA HIS A 90 6.18 -5.06 10.92
C HIS A 90 6.54 -6.19 9.95
N GLY A 91 6.25 -6.02 8.66
CA GLY A 91 6.60 -7.00 7.62
C GLY A 91 5.66 -8.20 7.48
N PHE A 92 4.52 -8.23 8.18
CA PHE A 92 3.63 -9.39 8.23
C PHE A 92 3.19 -9.93 6.85
N CYS A 93 3.06 -9.05 5.86
CA CYS A 93 2.65 -9.39 4.49
C CYS A 93 3.75 -10.02 3.63
N ALA A 94 5.02 -9.95 4.05
CA ALA A 94 6.18 -10.47 3.28
C ALA A 94 6.99 -11.52 4.04
N ARG A 95 6.94 -11.50 5.38
CA ARG A 95 7.63 -12.44 6.26
C ARG A 95 6.68 -12.81 7.39
N ALA A 96 6.30 -14.09 7.45
CA ALA A 96 5.52 -14.58 8.57
C ALA A 96 6.39 -14.55 9.84
N ASP A 97 6.15 -13.59 10.74
CA ASP A 97 6.76 -13.62 12.07
C ASP A 97 6.07 -14.71 12.90
N ILE A 98 6.73 -15.86 13.02
CA ILE A 98 6.26 -17.05 13.75
C ILE A 98 5.87 -16.79 15.22
N LYS A 99 6.18 -15.61 15.78
CA LYS A 99 5.72 -15.19 17.10
C LYS A 99 4.21 -14.96 17.17
N PHE A 100 3.57 -14.62 16.04
CA PHE A 100 2.13 -14.42 15.99
C PHE A 100 1.47 -15.62 15.31
N LYS A 101 0.35 -16.08 15.86
CA LYS A 101 -0.26 -17.35 15.44
C LYS A 101 -0.97 -17.27 14.08
N ASP A 102 -1.40 -16.09 13.68
CA ASP A 102 -2.29 -15.89 12.53
C ASP A 102 -1.62 -15.18 11.34
N VAL A 103 -0.27 -15.15 11.29
CA VAL A 103 0.43 -14.34 10.27
C VAL A 103 0.18 -14.82 8.84
N GLU A 104 0.04 -16.13 8.62
CA GLU A 104 -0.30 -16.65 7.29
C GLU A 104 -1.65 -16.09 6.81
N LYS A 105 -2.66 -16.13 7.67
CA LYS A 105 -3.98 -15.56 7.35
C LYS A 105 -3.89 -14.06 7.09
N GLN A 106 -3.17 -13.31 7.92
CA GLN A 106 -3.02 -11.87 7.74
C GLN A 106 -2.27 -11.53 6.44
N ALA A 107 -1.24 -12.30 6.09
CA ALA A 107 -0.50 -12.13 4.84
C ALA A 107 -1.42 -12.37 3.64
N THR A 108 -2.20 -13.45 3.65
CA THR A 108 -3.23 -13.70 2.63
C THR A 108 -4.27 -12.59 2.58
N ASP A 109 -4.79 -12.15 3.73
CA ASP A 109 -5.77 -11.07 3.80
C ASP A 109 -5.20 -9.72 3.28
N ALA A 110 -3.87 -9.51 3.34
CA ALA A 110 -3.17 -8.35 2.76
C ALA A 110 -2.91 -8.50 1.25
N GLU A 111 -2.62 -9.71 0.79
CA GLU A 111 -2.56 -10.04 -0.63
C GLU A 111 -3.92 -9.81 -1.29
N ASP A 112 -5.01 -10.27 -0.68
CA ASP A 112 -6.38 -10.06 -1.15
C ASP A 112 -6.74 -8.57 -1.22
N GLN A 113 -6.29 -7.78 -0.23
CA GLN A 113 -6.44 -6.32 -0.27
C GLN A 113 -5.73 -5.73 -1.50
N CYS A 114 -4.48 -6.13 -1.75
CA CYS A 114 -3.70 -5.68 -2.90
C CYS A 114 -4.38 -6.03 -4.24
N ILE A 115 -4.84 -7.27 -4.39
CA ILE A 115 -5.53 -7.74 -5.60
C ILE A 115 -6.84 -6.96 -5.81
N SER A 116 -7.65 -6.81 -4.76
CA SER A 116 -8.89 -6.04 -4.80
C SER A 116 -8.65 -4.60 -5.22
N TRP A 117 -7.61 -3.97 -4.65
CA TRP A 117 -7.24 -2.59 -4.95
C TRP A 117 -6.89 -2.39 -6.42
N PHE A 118 -6.07 -3.27 -7.01
CA PHE A 118 -5.74 -3.18 -8.44
C PHE A 118 -6.91 -3.51 -9.33
N ASN A 119 -7.73 -4.50 -8.98
CA ASN A 119 -8.95 -4.78 -9.72
C ASN A 119 -9.93 -3.60 -9.72
N GLN A 120 -9.90 -2.74 -8.70
CA GLN A 120 -10.70 -1.51 -8.69
C GLN A 120 -10.13 -0.43 -9.62
N HIS A 121 -8.80 -0.28 -9.66
CA HIS A 121 -8.15 0.89 -10.27
C HIS A 121 -7.52 0.65 -11.65
N LEU A 122 -7.20 -0.60 -12.00
CA LEU A 122 -6.50 -0.97 -13.24
C LEU A 122 -7.37 -1.73 -14.25
N LYS A 123 -8.68 -1.85 -14.00
CA LYS A 123 -9.60 -2.45 -14.97
C LYS A 123 -9.47 -1.74 -16.31
N ILE A 124 -8.93 -2.45 -17.30
CA ILE A 124 -8.96 -2.03 -18.70
C ILE A 124 -10.43 -2.13 -19.13
N LYS A 125 -11.05 -0.98 -19.43
CA LYS A 125 -12.33 -0.99 -20.13
C LYS A 125 -12.06 -1.53 -21.53
N GLY A 126 -12.57 -2.73 -21.80
CA GLY A 126 -12.64 -3.27 -23.16
C GLY A 126 -13.50 -2.41 -24.06
#